data_AF-A0A349GP53-F1
#
_entry.id   AF-A0A349GP53-F1
#
_cell.length_a   1.000
_cell.length_b   1.000
_cell.length_c   1.000
_cell.angle_alpha   90.00
_cell.angle_beta   90.00
_cell.angle_gamma   90.00
#
_symmetry.space_group_name_H-M   'P 1'
#
loop_
_entity.id
_entity.type
_entity.pdbx_description
1 polymer ?
#
loop_
_entity_poly.entity_id
_entity_poly.type
_entity_poly.pdbx_seq_one_letter_code
_entity_poly.pdbx_strand_id
1 'polypeptide(L)'
;MRFCQSFMTELSKHIGADTDVPAGDIGTGAREIGYMFGQYKRLRNEFTGVLTGKHLTSGGSLARTEATGYGLCYFTDEMIKCMKNESFKGKTVVISGSGNVAIYATQKATELGGKVVALSDSNGYIYDANGINLDVVKQIKEVERGRIKEYAERVPGSVYTEGCKGIWTIKCDIALPCATQNEIDAESAQALVDNGVFAVAEGANMPSTPEAIEIFQKNGVLFGPAKAANAGGVAVSGLEMSQNSQRLSWTFEEVDSKLKNIMVTIFHNSYDAAEKYGVKDNLVAGANIAGFLKVAEAMLWQGIAY
;
A
#
# COMPACT_ATOMS: atom_id res chain seq x y z
N MET A 1 -14.25 18.65 -12.41
CA MET A 1 -13.58 19.41 -13.51
C MET A 1 -13.34 20.88 -13.16
N ARG A 2 -14.35 21.76 -13.08
CA ARG A 2 -14.16 23.21 -12.81
C ARG A 2 -13.29 23.49 -11.57
N PHE A 3 -13.51 22.75 -10.49
CA PHE A 3 -12.68 22.81 -9.29
C PHE A 3 -11.19 22.51 -9.58
N CYS A 4 -10.90 21.38 -10.23
CA CYS A 4 -9.54 21.00 -10.62
C CYS A 4 -8.85 22.05 -11.51
N GLN A 5 -9.59 22.68 -12.41
CA GLN A 5 -9.06 23.75 -13.26
C GLN A 5 -8.73 25.01 -12.46
N SER A 6 -9.62 25.43 -11.56
CA SER A 6 -9.39 26.54 -10.64
C SER A 6 -8.17 26.27 -9.76
N PHE A 7 -8.09 25.08 -9.18
CA PHE A 7 -7.00 24.65 -8.31
C PHE A 7 -5.64 24.66 -9.05
N MET A 8 -5.58 24.05 -10.24
CA MET A 8 -4.35 23.97 -11.02
C MET A 8 -3.93 25.33 -11.63
N THR A 9 -4.84 26.31 -11.72
CA THR A 9 -4.47 27.67 -12.15
C THR A 9 -3.51 28.34 -11.18
N GLU A 10 -3.63 28.06 -9.89
CA GLU A 10 -2.64 28.51 -8.90
C GLU A 10 -1.48 27.52 -8.77
N LEU A 11 -1.78 26.21 -8.59
CA LEU A 11 -0.75 25.21 -8.31
C LEU A 11 0.30 25.10 -9.42
N SER A 12 -0.06 25.30 -10.70
CA SER A 12 0.87 25.21 -11.85
C SER A 12 2.06 26.17 -11.80
N LYS A 13 2.02 27.20 -10.94
CA LYS A 13 3.13 28.14 -10.72
C LYS A 13 4.22 27.57 -9.81
N HIS A 14 3.89 26.55 -9.02
CA HIS A 14 4.70 26.03 -7.92
C HIS A 14 5.19 24.59 -8.16
N ILE A 15 4.70 23.93 -9.23
CA ILE A 15 5.01 22.53 -9.55
C ILE A 15 5.70 22.40 -10.91
N GLY A 16 6.45 21.31 -11.08
CA GLY A 16 7.22 21.02 -12.29
C GLY A 16 7.95 19.70 -12.17
N ALA A 17 8.36 19.12 -13.31
CA ALA A 17 8.97 17.79 -13.36
C ALA A 17 10.21 17.62 -12.46
N ASP A 18 10.97 18.71 -12.25
CA ASP A 18 12.18 18.76 -11.42
C ASP A 18 12.00 19.66 -10.17
N THR A 19 10.75 19.97 -9.78
CA THR A 19 10.44 20.87 -8.66
C THR A 19 9.52 20.20 -7.64
N ASP A 20 8.31 19.85 -8.07
CA ASP A 20 7.31 19.15 -7.26
C ASP A 20 6.37 18.40 -8.21
N VAL A 21 6.16 17.11 -7.94
CA VAL A 21 5.38 16.19 -8.79
C VAL A 21 4.23 15.59 -7.98
N PRO A 22 3.08 16.26 -7.91
CA PRO A 22 1.93 15.76 -7.16
C PRO A 22 1.33 14.46 -7.72
N ALA A 23 0.52 13.79 -6.91
CA ALA A 23 -0.17 12.55 -7.25
C ALA A 23 -1.63 12.57 -6.78
N GLY A 24 -2.34 11.47 -7.03
CA GLY A 24 -3.67 11.23 -6.48
C GLY A 24 -3.63 10.77 -5.01
N ASP A 25 -4.73 11.01 -4.30
CA ASP A 25 -5.00 10.55 -2.92
C ASP A 25 -6.53 10.43 -2.73
N ILE A 26 -7.02 10.29 -1.49
CA ILE A 26 -8.45 10.24 -1.17
C ILE A 26 -9.17 11.45 -1.78
N GLY A 27 -10.17 11.16 -2.63
CA GLY A 27 -10.94 12.19 -3.34
C GLY A 27 -10.30 12.72 -4.63
N THR A 28 -9.06 12.34 -4.94
CA THR A 28 -8.33 12.74 -6.17
C THR A 28 -7.86 11.49 -6.93
N GLY A 29 -8.75 10.93 -7.75
CA GLY A 29 -8.44 9.75 -8.57
C GLY A 29 -7.93 10.10 -9.96
N ALA A 30 -7.82 9.09 -10.84
CA ALA A 30 -7.37 9.25 -12.22
C ALA A 30 -8.17 10.32 -13.00
N ARG A 31 -9.47 10.47 -12.69
CA ARG A 31 -10.34 11.49 -13.27
C ARG A 31 -9.88 12.90 -12.90
N GLU A 32 -9.65 13.16 -11.61
CA GLU A 32 -9.17 14.45 -11.12
C GLU A 32 -7.77 14.75 -11.62
N ILE A 33 -6.86 13.76 -11.61
CA ILE A 33 -5.50 13.87 -12.18
C ILE A 33 -5.56 14.24 -13.66
N GLY A 34 -6.45 13.61 -14.44
CA GLY A 34 -6.64 13.96 -15.85
C GLY A 34 -7.09 15.42 -16.06
N TYR A 35 -8.04 15.91 -15.25
CA TYR A 35 -8.48 17.31 -15.32
C TYR A 35 -7.37 18.29 -14.93
N MET A 36 -6.60 17.97 -13.89
CA MET A 36 -5.48 18.78 -13.42
C MET A 36 -4.34 18.80 -14.44
N PHE A 37 -3.96 17.64 -15.00
CA PHE A 37 -2.95 17.53 -16.04
C PHE A 37 -3.34 18.32 -17.30
N GLY A 38 -4.60 18.21 -17.73
CA GLY A 38 -5.12 18.99 -18.86
C GLY A 38 -5.03 20.50 -18.63
N GLN A 39 -5.36 20.97 -17.43
CA GLN A 39 -5.23 22.39 -17.07
C GLN A 39 -3.77 22.83 -17.01
N TYR A 40 -2.88 22.03 -16.42
CA TYR A 40 -1.44 22.33 -16.38
C TYR A 40 -0.88 22.49 -17.80
N LYS A 41 -1.14 21.50 -18.67
CA LYS A 41 -0.72 21.53 -20.06
C LYS A 41 -1.21 22.78 -20.79
N ARG A 42 -2.46 23.21 -20.55
CA ARG A 42 -3.03 24.43 -21.14
C ARG A 42 -2.29 25.70 -20.69
N LEU A 43 -1.92 25.79 -19.41
CA LEU A 43 -1.31 26.98 -18.82
C LEU A 43 0.20 27.08 -19.12
N ARG A 44 0.89 25.94 -19.09
CA ARG A 44 2.35 25.86 -19.27
C ARG A 44 2.78 25.59 -20.71
N ASN A 45 1.83 25.21 -21.57
CA ASN A 45 2.05 24.86 -22.97
C ASN A 45 3.11 23.76 -23.17
N GLU A 46 3.11 22.74 -22.30
CA GLU A 46 4.06 21.63 -22.35
C GLU A 46 3.43 20.30 -21.93
N PHE A 47 3.95 19.20 -22.47
CA PHE A 47 3.62 17.84 -22.06
C PHE A 47 4.83 17.26 -21.32
N THR A 48 4.75 17.20 -19.99
CA THR A 48 5.86 16.76 -19.12
C THR A 48 5.34 15.92 -17.94
N GLY A 49 6.23 15.21 -17.25
CA GLY A 49 5.92 14.35 -16.11
C GLY A 49 5.63 15.12 -14.81
N VAL A 50 4.72 16.09 -14.84
CA VAL A 50 4.40 16.97 -13.68
C VAL A 50 3.44 16.35 -12.67
N LEU A 51 2.73 15.28 -13.04
CA LEU A 51 1.84 14.54 -12.16
C LEU A 51 2.07 13.04 -12.37
N THR A 52 1.93 12.25 -11.31
CA THR A 52 1.87 10.79 -11.41
C THR A 52 0.44 10.27 -11.20
N GLY A 53 0.18 9.01 -11.57
CA GLY A 53 -1.18 8.47 -11.60
C GLY A 53 -1.99 8.96 -12.81
N LYS A 54 -1.31 9.35 -13.90
CA LYS A 54 -1.97 9.73 -15.15
C LYS A 54 -2.65 8.54 -15.79
N HIS A 55 -3.62 8.79 -16.66
CA HIS A 55 -4.19 7.74 -17.50
C HIS A 55 -3.11 7.19 -18.45
N LEU A 56 -3.17 5.90 -18.80
CA LEU A 56 -2.17 5.23 -19.65
C LEU A 56 -1.96 5.96 -20.99
N THR A 57 -3.04 6.42 -21.62
CA THR A 57 -2.99 7.19 -22.88
C THR A 57 -2.42 8.61 -22.75
N SER A 58 -2.12 9.06 -21.53
CA SER A 58 -1.56 10.38 -21.23
C SER A 58 -0.27 10.29 -20.40
N GLY A 59 0.53 9.24 -20.60
CA GLY A 59 1.82 9.07 -19.93
C GLY A 59 1.74 8.45 -18.53
N GLY A 60 0.66 7.73 -18.22
CA GLY A 60 0.56 6.90 -17.01
C GLY A 60 1.44 5.65 -17.10
N SER A 61 1.71 5.03 -15.95
CA SER A 61 2.43 3.76 -15.87
C SER A 61 1.45 2.58 -15.72
N LEU A 62 1.76 1.46 -16.38
CA LEU A 62 1.18 0.16 -16.02
C LEU A 62 1.59 -0.19 -14.57
N ALA A 63 0.85 -1.14 -13.97
CA ALA A 63 0.98 -1.58 -12.58
C ALA A 63 0.75 -0.50 -11.50
N ARG A 64 0.43 0.76 -11.87
CA ARG A 64 0.22 1.84 -10.89
C ARG A 64 -1.00 1.59 -10.01
N THR A 65 -2.04 0.96 -10.55
CA THR A 65 -3.27 0.62 -9.84
C THR A 65 -3.00 -0.45 -8.78
N GLU A 66 -2.13 -1.41 -9.08
CA GLU A 66 -1.79 -2.56 -8.25
C GLU A 66 -0.69 -2.24 -7.22
N ALA A 67 0.13 -1.22 -7.51
CA ALA A 67 1.42 -0.96 -6.91
C ALA A 67 1.49 -1.06 -5.39
N THR A 68 0.56 -0.42 -4.67
CA THR A 68 0.58 -0.41 -3.20
C THR A 68 0.24 -1.78 -2.62
N GLY A 69 -0.79 -2.44 -3.13
CA GLY A 69 -1.20 -3.77 -2.66
C GLY A 69 -0.17 -4.86 -3.02
N TYR A 70 0.38 -4.80 -4.23
CA TYR A 70 1.47 -5.69 -4.64
C TYR A 70 2.73 -5.44 -3.83
N GLY A 71 3.09 -4.16 -3.62
CA GLY A 71 4.25 -3.78 -2.84
C GLY A 71 4.17 -4.28 -1.40
N LEU A 72 3.00 -4.16 -0.77
CA LEU A 72 2.72 -4.70 0.56
C LEU A 72 2.99 -6.20 0.63
N CYS A 73 2.47 -6.97 -0.32
CA CYS A 73 2.72 -8.41 -0.37
C CYS A 73 4.18 -8.74 -0.65
N TYR A 74 4.88 -8.02 -1.53
CA TYR A 74 6.31 -8.24 -1.78
C TYR A 74 7.18 -7.94 -0.58
N PHE A 75 6.92 -6.85 0.14
CA PHE A 75 7.61 -6.54 1.38
C PHE A 75 7.35 -7.61 2.44
N THR A 76 6.09 -8.04 2.58
CA THR A 76 5.70 -9.07 3.55
C THR A 76 6.35 -10.42 3.21
N ASP A 77 6.36 -10.81 1.94
CA ASP A 77 6.95 -12.07 1.46
C ASP A 77 8.45 -12.12 1.77
N GLU A 78 9.19 -11.03 1.48
CA GLU A 78 10.61 -10.95 1.80
C GLU A 78 10.87 -10.95 3.31
N MET A 79 10.03 -10.24 4.09
CA MET A 79 10.10 -10.20 5.55
C MET A 79 9.94 -11.59 6.18
N ILE A 80 8.86 -12.32 5.84
CA ILE A 80 8.58 -13.64 6.45
C ILE A 80 9.59 -14.69 5.99
N LYS A 81 10.08 -14.59 4.75
CA LYS A 81 11.11 -15.47 4.21
C LYS A 81 12.45 -15.26 4.90
N CYS A 82 12.90 -14.02 5.02
CA CYS A 82 14.21 -13.71 5.61
C CYS A 82 14.22 -13.95 7.13
N MET A 83 13.16 -13.56 7.84
CA MET A 83 13.16 -13.55 9.31
C MET A 83 12.61 -14.84 9.94
N LYS A 84 11.79 -15.62 9.21
CA LYS A 84 11.16 -16.86 9.73
C LYS A 84 11.28 -18.06 8.78
N ASN A 85 11.90 -17.92 7.61
CA ASN A 85 11.95 -18.96 6.57
C ASN A 85 10.54 -19.47 6.19
N GLU A 86 9.58 -18.54 6.18
CA GLU A 86 8.17 -18.78 5.86
C GLU A 86 7.81 -18.20 4.48
N SER A 87 6.61 -18.49 4.00
CA SER A 87 6.06 -17.91 2.76
C SER A 87 4.55 -17.73 2.87
N PHE A 88 3.94 -17.04 1.91
CA PHE A 88 2.47 -16.95 1.83
C PHE A 88 1.79 -18.31 1.59
N LYS A 89 2.50 -19.28 0.99
CA LYS A 89 1.91 -20.55 0.55
C LYS A 89 1.25 -21.30 1.70
N GLY A 90 -0.07 -21.51 1.58
CA GLY A 90 -0.88 -22.23 2.57
C GLY A 90 -1.21 -21.44 3.84
N LYS A 91 -0.80 -20.16 3.93
CA LYS A 91 -1.10 -19.29 5.07
C LYS A 91 -2.48 -18.65 4.92
N THR A 92 -3.19 -18.52 6.03
CA THR A 92 -4.44 -17.78 6.13
C THR A 92 -4.15 -16.30 6.31
N VAL A 93 -4.72 -15.46 5.45
CA VAL A 93 -4.48 -14.02 5.41
C VAL A 93 -5.78 -13.27 5.71
N VAL A 94 -5.73 -12.31 6.62
CA VAL A 94 -6.82 -11.35 6.85
C VAL A 94 -6.36 -9.99 6.35
N ILE A 95 -7.19 -9.35 5.52
CA ILE A 95 -6.91 -8.02 4.96
C ILE A 95 -8.08 -7.12 5.36
N SER A 96 -7.83 -5.98 6.00
CA SER A 96 -8.91 -5.01 6.19
C SER A 96 -9.04 -4.10 4.97
N GLY A 97 -10.21 -3.51 4.81
CA GLY A 97 -10.51 -2.66 3.67
C GLY A 97 -10.97 -3.43 2.44
N SER A 98 -11.50 -2.67 1.50
CA SER A 98 -12.01 -3.14 0.20
C SER A 98 -11.79 -2.07 -0.87
N GLY A 99 -10.86 -1.16 -0.61
CA GLY A 99 -10.38 -0.17 -1.56
C GLY A 99 -9.26 -0.75 -2.43
N ASN A 100 -8.64 0.11 -3.23
CA ASN A 100 -7.59 -0.25 -4.17
C ASN A 100 -6.47 -1.09 -3.49
N VAL A 101 -5.89 -0.63 -2.38
CA VAL A 101 -4.82 -1.37 -1.68
C VAL A 101 -5.26 -2.79 -1.30
N ALA A 102 -6.42 -2.94 -0.66
CA ALA A 102 -6.93 -4.23 -0.19
C ALA A 102 -7.27 -5.19 -1.34
N ILE A 103 -7.86 -4.69 -2.43
CA ILE A 103 -8.20 -5.48 -3.63
C ILE A 103 -6.94 -6.09 -4.25
N TYR A 104 -5.90 -5.27 -4.46
CA TYR A 104 -4.68 -5.74 -5.12
C TYR A 104 -3.72 -6.47 -4.16
N ALA A 105 -3.79 -6.19 -2.85
CA ALA A 105 -3.16 -7.04 -1.84
C ALA A 105 -3.81 -8.43 -1.79
N THR A 106 -5.14 -8.51 -1.89
CA THR A 106 -5.86 -9.79 -2.00
C THR A 106 -5.38 -10.57 -3.21
N GLN A 107 -5.35 -9.90 -4.37
CA GLN A 107 -4.87 -10.50 -5.61
C GLN A 107 -3.46 -11.09 -5.46
N LYS A 108 -2.50 -10.28 -4.99
CA LYS A 108 -1.10 -10.72 -4.90
C LYS A 108 -0.89 -11.78 -3.82
N ALA A 109 -1.54 -11.64 -2.66
CA ALA A 109 -1.47 -12.65 -1.61
C ALA A 109 -1.97 -14.02 -2.10
N THR A 110 -3.06 -14.04 -2.88
CA THR A 110 -3.58 -15.27 -3.51
C THR A 110 -2.63 -15.81 -4.58
N GLU A 111 -2.05 -14.97 -5.44
CA GLU A 111 -1.03 -15.39 -6.42
C GLU A 111 0.22 -16.00 -5.76
N LEU A 112 0.62 -15.51 -4.58
CA LEU A 112 1.71 -16.05 -3.77
C LEU A 112 1.32 -17.31 -2.98
N GLY A 113 0.08 -17.80 -3.11
CA GLY A 113 -0.41 -19.03 -2.50
C GLY A 113 -1.04 -18.86 -1.10
N GLY A 114 -1.27 -17.63 -0.66
CA GLY A 114 -2.02 -17.33 0.56
C GLY A 114 -3.53 -17.46 0.35
N LYS A 115 -4.24 -17.87 1.40
CA LYS A 115 -5.71 -17.91 1.43
C LYS A 115 -6.25 -16.69 2.16
N VAL A 116 -6.67 -15.68 1.40
CA VAL A 116 -7.30 -14.48 1.96
C VAL A 116 -8.73 -14.83 2.36
N VAL A 117 -9.09 -14.69 3.63
CA VAL A 117 -10.39 -15.14 4.17
C VAL A 117 -11.31 -14.02 4.62
N ALA A 118 -10.84 -12.76 4.66
CA ALA A 118 -11.66 -11.64 5.10
C ALA A 118 -11.26 -10.33 4.42
N LEU A 119 -12.26 -9.46 4.24
CA LEU A 119 -12.16 -8.06 3.79
C LEU A 119 -13.16 -7.19 4.54
N SER A 120 -12.93 -5.88 4.63
CA SER A 120 -13.86 -4.96 5.30
C SER A 120 -14.19 -3.70 4.51
N ASP A 121 -15.22 -2.99 4.93
CA ASP A 121 -15.42 -1.59 4.60
C ASP A 121 -15.81 -0.81 5.86
N SER A 122 -16.25 0.44 5.70
CA SER A 122 -16.62 1.30 6.83
C SER A 122 -17.77 0.76 7.69
N ASN A 123 -18.59 -0.16 7.16
CA ASN A 123 -19.81 -0.62 7.81
C ASN A 123 -19.63 -1.98 8.47
N GLY A 124 -18.71 -2.82 7.98
CA GLY A 124 -18.53 -4.17 8.47
C GLY A 124 -17.46 -4.94 7.74
N TYR A 125 -17.41 -6.25 7.96
CA TYR A 125 -16.48 -7.14 7.29
C TYR A 125 -17.14 -8.42 6.81
N ILE A 126 -16.54 -9.01 5.78
CA ILE A 126 -16.91 -10.32 5.26
C ILE A 126 -15.88 -11.35 5.68
N TYR A 127 -16.34 -12.58 5.90
CA TYR A 127 -15.52 -13.75 6.15
C TYR A 127 -15.94 -14.88 5.21
N ASP A 128 -14.97 -15.49 4.54
CA ASP A 128 -15.14 -16.64 3.66
C ASP A 128 -14.08 -17.69 3.97
N ALA A 129 -14.49 -18.79 4.62
CA ALA A 129 -13.59 -19.86 5.02
C ALA A 129 -12.90 -20.56 3.82
N ASN A 130 -13.52 -20.50 2.64
CA ASN A 130 -13.01 -21.07 1.40
C ASN A 130 -12.06 -20.12 0.65
N GLY A 131 -11.97 -18.86 1.09
CA GLY A 131 -11.17 -17.81 0.48
C GLY A 131 -12.02 -16.83 -0.32
N ILE A 132 -11.61 -15.56 -0.35
CA ILE A 132 -12.35 -14.47 -0.99
C ILE A 132 -12.38 -14.64 -2.51
N ASN A 133 -13.58 -14.62 -3.09
CA ASN A 133 -13.80 -14.49 -4.52
C ASN A 133 -13.58 -13.04 -4.97
N LEU A 134 -12.36 -12.75 -5.43
CA LEU A 134 -11.94 -11.39 -5.77
C LEU A 134 -12.75 -10.76 -6.91
N ASP A 135 -13.24 -11.54 -7.88
CA ASP A 135 -14.01 -11.01 -9.01
C ASP A 135 -15.34 -10.39 -8.54
N VAL A 136 -15.99 -11.01 -7.56
CA VAL A 136 -17.19 -10.46 -6.92
C VAL A 136 -16.88 -9.16 -6.20
N VAL A 137 -15.76 -9.10 -5.47
CA VAL A 137 -15.33 -7.88 -4.77
C VAL A 137 -15.04 -6.74 -5.76
N LYS A 138 -14.32 -7.02 -6.86
CA LYS A 138 -14.03 -6.03 -7.91
C LYS A 138 -15.31 -5.52 -8.56
N GLN A 139 -16.25 -6.40 -8.89
CA GLN A 139 -17.55 -6.01 -9.44
C GLN A 139 -18.30 -5.06 -8.50
N ILE A 140 -18.39 -5.39 -7.20
CA ILE A 140 -19.07 -4.55 -6.20
C ILE A 140 -18.35 -3.21 -6.06
N LYS A 141 -17.02 -3.20 -5.90
CA LYS A 141 -16.28 -2.01 -5.46
C LYS A 141 -15.81 -1.11 -6.61
N GLU A 142 -15.38 -1.68 -7.74
CA GLU A 142 -14.82 -0.92 -8.87
C GLU A 142 -15.90 -0.54 -9.89
N VAL A 143 -16.91 -1.39 -10.12
CA VAL A 143 -17.97 -1.17 -11.12
C VAL A 143 -19.21 -0.54 -10.49
N GLU A 144 -19.82 -1.21 -9.51
CA GLU A 144 -21.13 -0.83 -8.96
C GLU A 144 -21.03 0.21 -7.84
N ARG A 145 -19.85 0.32 -7.22
CA ARG A 145 -19.58 1.17 -6.06
C ARG A 145 -20.48 0.85 -4.86
N GLY A 146 -20.79 -0.43 -4.70
CA GLY A 146 -21.63 -0.99 -3.64
C GLY A 146 -20.92 -1.17 -2.30
N ARG A 147 -21.61 -1.83 -1.38
CA ARG A 147 -21.11 -2.15 -0.01
C ARG A 147 -20.60 -3.57 0.06
N ILE A 148 -19.59 -3.82 0.91
CA ILE A 148 -18.95 -5.14 0.98
C ILE A 148 -19.91 -6.24 1.43
N LYS A 149 -20.98 -5.89 2.17
CA LYS A 149 -22.05 -6.82 2.57
C LYS A 149 -22.70 -7.56 1.40
N GLU A 150 -22.75 -6.94 0.21
CA GLU A 150 -23.33 -7.55 -0.99
C GLU A 150 -22.54 -8.78 -1.46
N TYR A 151 -21.28 -8.93 -1.03
CA TYR A 151 -20.50 -10.14 -1.27
C TYR A 151 -21.17 -11.37 -0.63
N ALA A 152 -21.68 -11.23 0.61
CA ALA A 152 -22.33 -12.32 1.32
C ALA A 152 -23.67 -12.74 0.71
N GLU A 153 -24.30 -11.83 -0.06
CA GLU A 153 -25.50 -12.12 -0.84
C GLU A 153 -25.17 -12.88 -2.14
N ARG A 154 -23.94 -12.73 -2.67
CA ARG A 154 -23.50 -13.29 -3.95
C ARG A 154 -22.67 -14.57 -3.81
N VAL A 155 -22.02 -14.79 -2.67
CA VAL A 155 -21.13 -15.93 -2.42
C VAL A 155 -21.67 -16.79 -1.28
N PRO A 156 -22.38 -17.89 -1.59
CA PRO A 156 -22.94 -18.78 -0.57
C PRO A 156 -21.88 -19.34 0.38
N GLY A 157 -22.19 -19.35 1.68
CA GLY A 157 -21.29 -19.84 2.73
C GLY A 157 -20.33 -18.78 3.30
N SER A 158 -20.27 -17.59 2.70
CA SER A 158 -19.61 -16.44 3.31
C SER A 158 -20.55 -15.73 4.30
N VAL A 159 -19.97 -14.98 5.23
CA VAL A 159 -20.68 -14.31 6.33
C VAL A 159 -20.32 -12.84 6.32
N TYR A 160 -21.33 -11.96 6.45
CA TYR A 160 -21.11 -10.55 6.74
C TYR A 160 -21.39 -10.27 8.22
N THR A 161 -20.52 -9.47 8.84
CA THR A 161 -20.67 -8.99 10.22
C THR A 161 -20.64 -7.46 10.24
N GLU A 162 -21.62 -6.86 10.91
CA GLU A 162 -21.69 -5.40 11.09
C GLU A 162 -20.61 -4.92 12.07
N GLY A 163 -20.00 -3.78 11.76
CA GLY A 163 -18.87 -3.19 12.50
C GLY A 163 -17.52 -3.76 12.05
N CYS A 164 -16.58 -2.89 11.64
CA CYS A 164 -15.31 -3.32 11.05
C CYS A 164 -14.28 -3.84 12.06
N LYS A 165 -14.31 -3.41 13.33
CA LYS A 165 -13.31 -3.75 14.36
C LYS A 165 -13.17 -5.26 14.59
N GLY A 166 -14.26 -6.01 14.47
CA GLY A 166 -14.29 -7.45 14.71
C GLY A 166 -13.46 -8.29 13.71
N ILE A 167 -13.03 -7.73 12.57
CA ILE A 167 -12.23 -8.45 11.58
C ILE A 167 -10.93 -9.02 12.18
N TRP A 168 -10.33 -8.33 13.15
CA TRP A 168 -9.08 -8.73 13.81
C TRP A 168 -9.25 -9.91 14.80
N THR A 169 -10.49 -10.33 15.06
CA THR A 169 -10.76 -11.54 15.85
C THR A 169 -10.72 -12.82 15.02
N ILE A 170 -10.61 -12.71 13.69
CA ILE A 170 -10.52 -13.84 12.78
C ILE A 170 -9.11 -14.45 12.86
N LYS A 171 -9.05 -15.76 13.13
CA LYS A 171 -7.80 -16.50 13.17
C LYS A 171 -7.08 -16.45 11.82
N CYS A 172 -5.83 -15.97 11.83
CA CYS A 172 -4.99 -15.87 10.65
C CYS A 172 -3.51 -15.97 11.00
N ASP A 173 -2.69 -16.28 10.00
CA ASP A 173 -1.24 -16.34 10.11
C ASP A 173 -0.61 -14.96 9.81
N ILE A 174 -1.20 -14.24 8.85
CA ILE A 174 -0.75 -12.93 8.35
C ILE A 174 -1.93 -11.95 8.37
N ALA A 175 -1.73 -10.76 8.95
CA ALA A 175 -2.71 -9.67 8.92
C ALA A 175 -2.18 -8.45 8.15
N LEU A 176 -2.97 -7.93 7.21
CA LEU A 176 -2.64 -6.80 6.35
C LEU A 176 -3.65 -5.66 6.51
N PRO A 177 -3.46 -4.73 7.46
CA PRO A 177 -4.34 -3.58 7.62
C PRO A 177 -4.23 -2.58 6.47
N CYS A 178 -5.31 -2.43 5.70
CA CYS A 178 -5.36 -1.63 4.47
C CYS A 178 -6.58 -0.70 4.38
N ALA A 179 -7.24 -0.35 5.51
CA ALA A 179 -8.43 0.50 5.48
C ALA A 179 -8.12 1.96 5.86
N THR A 180 -7.79 2.22 7.12
CA THR A 180 -7.64 3.58 7.67
C THR A 180 -6.59 3.63 8.77
N GLN A 181 -6.18 4.84 9.13
CA GLN A 181 -5.35 5.08 10.32
C GLN A 181 -6.04 4.58 11.61
N ASN A 182 -5.27 4.11 12.57
CA ASN A 182 -5.71 3.64 13.90
C ASN A 182 -6.83 2.57 13.86
N GLU A 183 -6.84 1.69 12.87
CA GLU A 183 -7.79 0.57 12.77
C GLU A 183 -7.41 -0.66 13.61
N ILE A 184 -6.16 -0.76 14.08
CA ILE A 184 -5.72 -1.77 15.06
C ILE A 184 -5.33 -1.06 16.35
N ASP A 185 -6.16 -1.20 17.37
CA ASP A 185 -5.87 -0.79 18.75
C ASP A 185 -5.26 -1.94 19.57
N ALA A 186 -4.94 -1.67 20.84
CA ALA A 186 -4.33 -2.65 21.74
C ALA A 186 -5.16 -3.93 21.90
N GLU A 187 -6.50 -3.80 21.97
CA GLU A 187 -7.41 -4.94 22.09
C GLU A 187 -7.38 -5.81 20.81
N SER A 188 -7.43 -5.18 19.64
CA SER A 188 -7.35 -5.87 18.36
C SER A 188 -5.99 -6.55 18.15
N ALA A 189 -4.91 -5.90 18.56
CA ALA A 189 -3.56 -6.46 18.51
C ALA A 189 -3.42 -7.68 19.42
N GLN A 190 -3.98 -7.63 20.64
CA GLN A 190 -3.97 -8.77 21.55
C GLN A 190 -4.80 -9.93 20.98
N ALA A 191 -5.98 -9.66 20.41
CA ALA A 191 -6.80 -10.69 19.78
C ALA A 191 -6.07 -11.39 18.61
N LEU A 192 -5.31 -10.63 17.81
CA LEU A 192 -4.48 -11.19 16.73
C LEU A 192 -3.35 -12.08 17.28
N VAL A 193 -2.66 -11.63 18.32
CA VAL A 193 -1.61 -12.41 19.00
C VAL A 193 -2.18 -13.71 19.57
N ASP A 194 -3.31 -13.64 20.29
CA ASP A 194 -3.96 -14.79 20.92
C ASP A 194 -4.41 -15.83 19.87
N ASN A 195 -4.75 -15.35 18.67
CA ASN A 195 -5.12 -16.19 17.52
C ASN A 195 -3.92 -16.76 16.74
N GLY A 196 -2.68 -16.43 17.13
CA GLY A 196 -1.46 -16.98 16.56
C GLY A 196 -0.98 -16.27 15.30
N VAL A 197 -1.32 -14.99 15.10
CA VAL A 197 -0.70 -14.19 14.03
C VAL A 197 0.81 -14.19 14.22
N PHE A 198 1.58 -14.38 13.14
CA PHE A 198 3.04 -14.32 13.23
C PHE A 198 3.64 -13.14 12.46
N ALA A 199 2.86 -12.53 11.55
CA ALA A 199 3.26 -11.37 10.77
C ALA A 199 2.11 -10.37 10.57
N VAL A 200 2.41 -9.09 10.75
CA VAL A 200 1.53 -7.94 10.48
C VAL A 200 2.30 -6.97 9.59
N ALA A 201 1.72 -6.52 8.49
CA ALA A 201 2.35 -5.52 7.61
C ALA A 201 1.34 -4.47 7.15
N GLU A 202 1.69 -3.21 7.29
CA GLU A 202 0.73 -2.11 7.14
C GLU A 202 0.59 -1.64 5.68
N GLY A 203 -0.62 -1.78 5.12
CA GLY A 203 -0.98 -1.27 3.79
C GLY A 203 -1.56 0.14 3.82
N ALA A 204 -2.28 0.50 4.88
CA ALA A 204 -2.76 1.86 5.12
C ALA A 204 -1.67 2.74 5.77
N ASN A 205 -1.91 4.05 5.87
CA ASN A 205 -1.02 4.96 6.59
C ASN A 205 -1.33 4.95 8.09
N MET A 206 -0.38 4.46 8.90
CA MET A 206 -0.47 4.35 10.37
C MET A 206 -1.74 3.61 10.85
N PRO A 207 -2.05 2.40 10.37
CA PRO A 207 -3.22 1.66 10.82
C PRO A 207 -3.12 1.17 12.27
N SER A 208 -1.92 0.88 12.78
CA SER A 208 -1.76 0.40 14.15
C SER A 208 -1.49 1.57 15.11
N THR A 209 -2.15 1.59 16.27
CA THR A 209 -1.78 2.52 17.34
C THR A 209 -0.40 2.16 17.93
N PRO A 210 0.30 3.10 18.60
CA PRO A 210 1.58 2.78 19.25
C PRO A 210 1.51 1.59 20.20
N GLU A 211 0.41 1.45 20.94
CA GLU A 211 0.17 0.34 21.88
C GLU A 211 0.03 -1.00 21.15
N ALA A 212 -0.64 -1.02 19.99
CA ALA A 212 -0.74 -2.21 19.14
C ALA A 212 0.64 -2.66 18.63
N ILE A 213 1.47 -1.71 18.19
CA ILE A 213 2.85 -1.99 17.73
C ILE A 213 3.68 -2.60 18.86
N GLU A 214 3.58 -2.04 20.06
CA GLU A 214 4.30 -2.54 21.24
C GLU A 214 3.87 -3.97 21.60
N ILE A 215 2.58 -4.29 21.50
CA ILE A 215 2.06 -5.66 21.71
C ILE A 215 2.65 -6.62 20.68
N PHE A 216 2.66 -6.26 19.39
CA PHE A 216 3.24 -7.12 18.36
C PHE A 216 4.73 -7.38 18.61
N GLN A 217 5.51 -6.33 18.92
CA GLN A 217 6.94 -6.45 19.18
C GLN A 217 7.24 -7.31 20.41
N LYS A 218 6.51 -7.11 21.52
CA LYS A 218 6.69 -7.91 22.75
C LYS A 218 6.39 -9.40 22.55
N ASN A 219 5.49 -9.73 21.61
CA ASN A 219 5.09 -11.11 21.33
C ASN A 219 5.83 -11.75 20.15
N GLY A 220 6.88 -11.12 19.61
CA GLY A 220 7.67 -11.68 18.51
C GLY A 220 6.91 -11.81 17.18
N VAL A 221 5.85 -11.01 17.02
CA VAL A 221 5.15 -10.86 15.75
C VAL A 221 6.00 -10.00 14.82
N LEU A 222 6.25 -10.47 13.61
CA LEU A 222 6.97 -9.69 12.60
C LEU A 222 6.11 -8.49 12.22
N PHE A 223 6.66 -7.28 12.31
CA PHE A 223 5.90 -6.06 12.06
C PHE A 223 6.53 -5.23 10.93
N GLY A 224 5.82 -5.14 9.80
CA GLY A 224 6.19 -4.34 8.64
C GLY A 224 5.56 -2.94 8.71
N PRO A 225 6.33 -1.88 9.00
CA PRO A 225 5.78 -0.53 9.19
C PRO A 225 5.26 0.08 7.88
N ALA A 226 4.19 0.88 7.96
CA ALA A 226 3.52 1.49 6.79
C ALA A 226 4.50 2.17 5.83
N LYS A 227 5.39 3.02 6.36
CA LYS A 227 6.38 3.78 5.57
C LYS A 227 7.28 2.93 4.66
N ALA A 228 7.43 1.64 4.98
CA ALA A 228 8.20 0.68 4.22
C ALA A 228 7.27 -0.25 3.41
N ALA A 229 6.29 -0.87 4.07
CA ALA A 229 5.45 -1.91 3.47
C ALA A 229 4.53 -1.37 2.37
N ASN A 230 3.94 -0.19 2.52
CA ASN A 230 3.05 0.40 1.51
C ASN A 230 3.76 1.30 0.48
N ALA A 231 5.10 1.36 0.50
CA ALA A 231 5.90 2.24 -0.35
C ALA A 231 5.82 1.89 -1.85
N GLY A 232 5.20 0.78 -2.23
CA GLY A 232 5.02 0.36 -3.62
C GLY A 232 4.32 1.42 -4.48
N GLY A 233 3.32 2.10 -3.93
CA GLY A 233 2.59 3.15 -4.65
C GLY A 233 3.49 4.33 -5.06
N VAL A 234 4.33 4.81 -4.14
CA VAL A 234 5.28 5.90 -4.42
C VAL A 234 6.45 5.41 -5.28
N ALA A 235 6.88 4.16 -5.11
CA ALA A 235 7.90 3.54 -5.96
C ALA A 235 7.47 3.54 -7.43
N VAL A 236 6.25 3.08 -7.74
CA VAL A 236 5.74 3.08 -9.12
C VAL A 236 5.47 4.50 -9.63
N SER A 237 5.13 5.47 -8.77
CA SER A 237 5.12 6.88 -9.15
C SER A 237 6.51 7.37 -9.61
N GLY A 238 7.60 6.99 -8.92
CA GLY A 238 8.97 7.26 -9.38
C GLY A 238 9.33 6.54 -10.69
N LEU A 239 8.81 5.33 -10.91
CA LEU A 239 8.95 4.62 -12.18
C LEU A 239 8.15 5.31 -13.31
N GLU A 240 6.97 5.86 -13.02
CA GLU A 240 6.18 6.66 -13.98
C GLU A 240 6.96 7.92 -14.39
N MET A 241 7.57 8.62 -13.42
CA MET A 241 8.46 9.76 -13.70
C MET A 241 9.64 9.35 -14.59
N SER A 242 10.28 8.22 -14.29
CA SER A 242 11.40 7.69 -15.09
C SER A 242 10.99 7.38 -16.53
N GLN A 243 9.83 6.75 -16.73
CA GLN A 243 9.23 6.48 -18.04
C GLN A 243 8.91 7.78 -18.79
N ASN A 244 8.37 8.78 -18.09
CA ASN A 244 8.04 10.09 -18.67
C ASN A 244 9.29 10.83 -19.15
N SER A 245 10.37 10.82 -18.37
CA SER A 245 11.66 11.40 -18.75
C SER A 245 12.31 10.67 -19.93
N GLN A 246 12.18 9.34 -20.00
CA GLN A 246 12.66 8.53 -21.13
C GLN A 246 11.77 8.63 -22.38
N ARG A 247 10.52 9.08 -22.22
CA ARG A 247 9.47 9.03 -23.25
C ARG A 247 9.20 7.60 -23.78
N LEU A 248 9.34 6.62 -22.89
CA LEU A 248 9.08 5.21 -23.16
C LEU A 248 8.03 4.70 -22.19
N SER A 249 7.25 3.72 -22.63
CA SER A 249 6.33 2.98 -21.78
C SER A 249 6.88 1.58 -21.59
N TRP A 250 6.88 1.12 -20.34
CA TRP A 250 7.26 -0.25 -20.01
C TRP A 250 6.04 -1.17 -20.00
N THR A 251 6.30 -2.45 -20.21
CA THR A 251 5.29 -3.51 -20.04
C THR A 251 4.91 -3.65 -18.56
N PHE A 252 3.78 -4.32 -18.28
CA PHE A 252 3.35 -4.55 -16.90
C PHE A 252 4.41 -5.35 -16.13
N GLU A 253 4.96 -6.39 -16.77
CA GLU A 253 5.95 -7.30 -16.22
C GLU A 253 7.26 -6.57 -15.86
N GLU A 254 7.70 -5.64 -16.70
CA GLU A 254 8.87 -4.81 -16.42
C GLU A 254 8.67 -3.90 -15.21
N VAL A 255 7.50 -3.26 -15.10
CA VAL A 255 7.18 -2.41 -13.94
C VAL A 255 7.05 -3.24 -12.67
N ASP A 256 6.33 -4.36 -12.72
CA ASP A 256 6.12 -5.26 -11.58
C ASP A 256 7.43 -5.87 -11.08
N SER A 257 8.33 -6.28 -11.99
CA SER A 257 9.66 -6.76 -11.64
C SER A 257 10.50 -5.69 -10.92
N LYS A 258 10.47 -4.43 -11.42
CA LYS A 258 11.15 -3.31 -10.76
C LYS A 258 10.54 -3.00 -9.40
N LEU A 259 9.20 -2.98 -9.29
CA LEU A 259 8.50 -2.81 -8.02
C LEU A 259 8.95 -3.87 -7.00
N LYS A 260 8.93 -5.15 -7.37
CA LYS A 260 9.38 -6.23 -6.50
C LYS A 260 10.81 -6.00 -5.99
N ASN A 261 11.74 -5.68 -6.89
CA ASN A 261 13.14 -5.42 -6.50
C ASN A 261 13.28 -4.21 -5.56
N ILE A 262 12.49 -3.16 -5.78
CA ILE A 262 12.45 -1.99 -4.89
C ILE A 262 11.96 -2.39 -3.50
N MET A 263 10.87 -3.16 -3.40
CA MET A 263 10.34 -3.59 -2.09
C MET A 263 11.31 -4.50 -1.32
N VAL A 264 11.98 -5.42 -2.02
CA VAL A 264 13.06 -6.25 -1.45
C VAL A 264 14.20 -5.37 -0.93
N THR A 265 14.60 -4.36 -1.70
CA THR A 265 15.63 -3.40 -1.28
C THR A 265 15.20 -2.59 -0.05
N ILE A 266 13.93 -2.15 0.02
CA ILE A 266 13.39 -1.42 1.18
C ILE A 266 13.40 -2.32 2.43
N PHE A 267 13.03 -3.60 2.29
CA PHE A 267 13.14 -4.57 3.38
C PHE A 267 14.57 -4.69 3.87
N HIS A 268 15.54 -4.99 3.00
CA HIS A 268 16.94 -5.16 3.41
C HIS A 268 17.54 -3.89 4.01
N ASN A 269 17.27 -2.71 3.44
CA ASN A 269 17.71 -1.45 4.04
C ASN A 269 17.18 -1.27 5.47
N SER A 270 15.93 -1.66 5.73
CA SER A 270 15.33 -1.59 7.05
C SER A 270 15.93 -2.64 7.99
N TYR A 271 16.08 -3.88 7.53
CA TYR A 271 16.64 -4.99 8.30
C TYR A 271 18.11 -4.74 8.69
N ASP A 272 18.94 -4.38 7.71
CA ASP A 272 20.37 -4.13 7.90
C ASP A 272 20.60 -2.90 8.80
N ALA A 273 19.79 -1.85 8.67
CA ALA A 273 19.85 -0.70 9.57
C ALA A 273 19.46 -1.08 11.01
N ALA A 274 18.43 -1.91 11.19
CA ALA A 274 18.04 -2.38 12.50
C ALA A 274 19.16 -3.18 13.18
N GLU A 275 19.81 -4.08 12.44
CA GLU A 275 20.96 -4.85 12.94
C GLU A 275 22.17 -3.96 13.25
N LYS A 276 22.56 -3.09 12.31
CA LYS A 276 23.72 -2.19 12.45
C LYS A 276 23.63 -1.28 13.68
N TYR A 277 22.42 -0.84 14.04
CA TYR A 277 22.18 0.09 15.15
C TYR A 277 21.68 -0.60 16.43
N GLY A 278 21.83 -1.93 16.56
CA GLY A 278 21.62 -2.64 17.81
C GLY A 278 20.15 -2.86 18.19
N VAL A 279 19.22 -2.73 17.24
CA VAL A 279 17.78 -2.96 17.40
C VAL A 279 17.31 -4.06 16.45
N LYS A 280 18.08 -5.16 16.40
CA LYS A 280 17.85 -6.30 15.50
C LYS A 280 16.37 -6.72 15.47
N ASP A 281 15.90 -7.05 14.28
CA ASP A 281 14.52 -7.45 13.96
C ASP A 281 13.44 -6.35 14.15
N ASN A 282 13.80 -5.17 14.67
CA ASN A 282 12.89 -4.03 14.76
C ASN A 282 12.86 -3.23 13.45
N LEU A 283 12.04 -3.68 12.50
CA LEU A 283 11.88 -3.00 11.20
C LEU A 283 11.30 -1.58 11.32
N VAL A 284 10.58 -1.25 12.40
CA VAL A 284 10.09 0.13 12.64
C VAL A 284 11.26 1.08 12.81
N ALA A 285 12.19 0.72 13.71
CA ALA A 285 13.41 1.47 13.95
C ALA A 285 14.33 1.45 12.73
N GLY A 286 14.52 0.29 12.11
CA GLY A 286 15.33 0.13 10.90
C GLY A 286 14.87 1.03 9.76
N ALA A 287 13.58 1.03 9.43
CA ALA A 287 13.03 1.88 8.38
C ALA A 287 13.18 3.38 8.69
N ASN A 288 13.03 3.77 9.96
CA ASN A 288 13.25 5.16 10.40
C ASN A 288 14.72 5.57 10.20
N ILE A 289 15.64 4.73 10.67
CA ILE A 289 17.08 5.00 10.60
C ILE A 289 17.54 5.07 9.14
N ALA A 290 17.20 4.07 8.33
CA ALA A 290 17.59 4.03 6.92
C ALA A 290 17.04 5.23 6.12
N GLY A 291 15.77 5.58 6.33
CA GLY A 291 15.15 6.74 5.69
C GLY A 291 15.80 8.05 6.14
N PHE A 292 15.97 8.24 7.45
CA PHE A 292 16.56 9.45 8.02
C PHE A 292 18.02 9.66 7.58
N LEU A 293 18.87 8.63 7.68
CA LEU A 293 20.29 8.74 7.36
C LEU A 293 20.50 9.15 5.90
N LYS A 294 19.76 8.56 4.96
CA LYS A 294 19.88 8.91 3.54
C LYS A 294 19.58 10.40 3.29
N VAL A 295 18.57 10.94 3.96
CA VAL A 295 18.21 12.37 3.85
C VAL A 295 19.25 13.25 4.55
N ALA A 296 19.60 12.92 5.79
CA ALA A 296 20.55 13.68 6.59
C ALA A 296 21.94 13.75 5.92
N GLU A 297 22.44 12.64 5.39
CA GLU A 297 23.71 12.60 4.65
C GLU A 297 23.66 13.48 3.38
N ALA A 298 22.57 13.40 2.61
CA ALA A 298 22.39 14.24 1.43
C ALA A 298 22.36 15.74 1.79
N MET A 299 21.65 16.12 2.86
CA MET A 299 21.60 17.49 3.36
C MET A 299 22.98 18.00 3.79
N LEU A 300 23.78 17.17 4.47
CA LEU A 300 25.15 17.53 4.86
C LEU A 300 26.04 17.79 3.63
N TRP A 301 25.95 16.96 2.60
CA TRP A 301 26.70 17.14 1.35
C TRP A 301 26.27 18.38 0.54
N GLN A 302 25.01 18.76 0.62
CA GLN A 302 24.47 19.95 -0.04
C GLN A 302 24.80 21.25 0.71
N GLY A 303 25.26 21.15 1.96
CA GLY A 303 25.52 22.31 2.82
C GLY A 303 24.22 23.05 3.17
N ILE A 304 24.36 24.32 3.57
CA ILE A 304 23.20 25.22 3.72
C ILE A 304 22.82 25.72 2.33
N ALA A 305 22.13 24.88 1.58
CA ALA A 305 21.45 25.25 0.36
C ALA A 305 20.03 25.72 0.72
N TYR A 306 19.60 26.84 0.10
CA TYR A 306 18.35 27.60 0.29
C TYR A 306 18.15 28.26 1.66
#